data_AF-A0A645F6K7-F1
#
_entry.id   AF-A0A645F6K7-F1
#
_cell.length_a   1.000
_cell.length_b   1.000
_cell.length_c   1.000
_cell.angle_alpha   90.00
_cell.angle_beta   90.00
_cell.angle_gamma   90.00
#
_symmetry.space_group_name_H-M   'P 1'
#
loop_
_entity.id
_entity.type
_entity.pdbx_description
1 polymer ?
#
loop_
_entity_poly.entity_id
_entity_poly.type
_entity_poly.pdbx_seq_one_letter_code
_entity_poly.pdbx_strand_id
1 'polypeptide(L)'
;MATKYTHIARDFFATKGVHVDLIKLYGSMELAPLTGMADAIVDLVSTGNTLKANNLVEVERIMDISSHLVVNQAALKLKQEPLRHIIDAFASAIRKD
;
A
#
# COMPACT_ATOMS: atom_id res chain seq x y z
N MET A 1 8.56 10.96 -10.60
CA MET A 1 8.22 9.69 -9.87
C MET A 1 6.77 9.30 -10.15
N ALA A 2 6.49 8.01 -10.37
CA ALA A 2 5.13 7.54 -10.66
C ALA A 2 4.56 6.65 -9.53
N THR A 3 3.29 6.83 -9.18
CA THR A 3 2.63 6.01 -8.14
C THR A 3 1.10 6.03 -8.22
N LYS A 4 0.45 4.98 -7.70
CA LYS A 4 -0.97 5.01 -7.32
C LYS A 4 -1.20 5.73 -5.98
N TYR A 5 -0.16 5.85 -5.16
CA TYR A 5 -0.17 6.28 -3.76
C TYR A 5 0.40 7.70 -3.59
N THR A 6 -0.18 8.68 -4.29
CA THR A 6 0.39 10.04 -4.38
C THR A 6 0.58 10.73 -3.03
N HIS A 7 -0.33 10.52 -2.08
CA HIS A 7 -0.21 11.10 -0.73
C HIS A 7 0.93 10.46 0.06
N ILE A 8 0.99 9.12 0.09
CA ILE A 8 2.05 8.38 0.79
C ILE A 8 3.42 8.76 0.24
N ALA A 9 3.57 8.81 -1.09
CA ALA A 9 4.83 9.21 -1.72
C ALA A 9 5.19 10.66 -1.36
N ARG A 10 4.24 11.60 -1.48
CA ARG A 10 4.48 13.01 -1.13
C ARG A 10 4.95 13.16 0.31
N ASP A 11 4.24 12.53 1.26
CA ASP A 11 4.55 12.65 2.68
C ASP A 11 5.92 12.03 2.99
N PHE A 12 6.22 10.85 2.42
CA PHE A 12 7.53 10.22 2.57
C PHE A 12 8.67 11.11 2.07
N PHE A 13 8.58 11.69 0.88
CA PHE A 13 9.64 12.56 0.36
C PHE A 13 9.70 13.92 1.07
N ALA A 14 8.56 14.43 1.56
CA ALA A 14 8.52 15.63 2.38
C ALA A 14 9.30 15.48 3.70
N THR A 15 9.24 14.30 4.35
CA THR A 15 10.05 14.04 5.56
C THR A 15 11.56 14.10 5.32
N LYS A 16 11.99 14.02 4.05
CA LYS A 16 13.40 14.12 3.64
C LYS A 16 13.78 15.47 3.06
N GLY A 17 12.83 16.41 2.98
CA GLY A 17 13.05 17.69 2.30
C GLY A 17 13.29 17.55 0.78
N VAL A 18 12.85 16.44 0.18
CA VAL A 18 13.02 16.18 -1.26
C VAL A 18 11.74 16.56 -1.99
N HIS A 19 11.86 17.43 -2.99
CA HIS A 19 10.76 17.72 -3.90
C HIS A 19 10.63 16.62 -4.96
N VAL A 20 9.42 16.12 -5.18
CA VAL A 20 9.15 15.08 -6.19
C VAL A 20 7.97 15.48 -7.08
N ASP A 21 8.19 15.42 -8.39
CA ASP A 21 7.11 15.49 -9.37
C ASP A 21 6.39 14.14 -9.42
N LEU A 22 5.11 14.15 -9.05
CA LEU A 22 4.29 12.95 -8.94
C LEU A 22 3.39 12.77 -10.16
N ILE A 23 3.56 11.64 -10.83
CA ILE A 23 2.69 11.17 -11.90
C ILE A 23 1.75 10.12 -11.31
N LYS A 24 0.45 10.44 -11.27
CA LYS A 24 -0.57 9.50 -10.77
C LYS A 24 -0.83 8.44 -11.83
N LEU A 25 -0.64 7.17 -11.46
CA LEU A 25 -0.99 6.01 -12.29
C LEU A 25 -2.09 5.18 -11.64
N TYR A 26 -2.81 4.43 -12.48
CA TYR A 26 -3.90 3.55 -12.04
C TYR A 26 -3.52 2.06 -12.06
N GLY A 27 -2.43 1.70 -12.74
CA GLY A 27 -1.88 0.35 -12.85
C GLY A 27 -0.60 0.33 -13.71
N SER A 28 -0.01 -0.85 -13.88
CA SER A 28 1.21 -1.09 -14.68
C SER A 28 2.36 -0.14 -14.31
N MET A 29 2.69 -0.09 -13.03
CA MET A 29 3.67 0.85 -12.47
C MET A 29 5.04 0.68 -13.13
N GLU A 30 5.39 -0.55 -13.45
CA GLU A 30 6.67 -0.99 -14.02
C GLU A 30 6.90 -0.43 -15.43
N LEU A 31 5.84 -0.01 -16.13
CA LEU A 31 5.97 0.64 -17.43
C LEU A 31 6.52 2.07 -17.31
N ALA A 32 6.35 2.74 -16.16
CA ALA A 32 6.77 4.14 -16.03
C ALA A 32 8.29 4.32 -16.14
N PRO A 33 9.14 3.51 -15.47
CA PRO A 33 10.57 3.52 -15.72
C PRO A 33 10.93 2.99 -17.11
N LEU A 34 10.27 1.91 -17.56
CA LEU A 34 10.57 1.28 -18.86
C LEU A 34 10.40 2.24 -20.05
N THR A 35 9.42 3.13 -19.97
CA THR A 35 9.12 4.12 -21.02
C THR A 35 9.80 5.47 -20.83
N GLY A 36 10.55 5.66 -19.74
CA GLY A 36 11.16 6.94 -19.39
C GLY A 36 10.17 7.99 -18.89
N MET A 37 8.93 7.60 -18.56
CA MET A 37 7.92 8.51 -18.00
C MET A 37 8.27 8.95 -16.56
N ALA A 38 8.97 8.11 -15.80
CA ALA A 38 9.44 8.45 -14.45
C ALA A 38 10.72 7.68 -14.10
N ASP A 39 11.63 8.32 -13.37
CA ASP A 39 12.90 7.70 -12.95
C ASP A 39 12.71 6.58 -11.91
N ALA A 40 11.62 6.64 -11.14
CA ALA A 40 11.33 5.70 -10.07
C ALA A 40 9.82 5.60 -9.82
N ILE A 41 9.43 4.50 -9.17
CA ILE A 41 8.06 4.22 -8.74
C ILE A 41 7.96 4.06 -7.23
N VAL A 42 6.77 4.34 -6.71
CA VAL A 42 6.36 3.92 -5.37
C VAL A 42 5.18 2.97 -5.53
N ASP A 43 5.35 1.73 -5.10
CA ASP A 43 4.32 0.71 -5.20
C ASP A 43 4.41 -0.32 -4.05
N LEU A 44 3.35 -1.10 -3.89
CA LEU A 44 3.30 -2.21 -2.94
C LEU A 44 4.14 -3.39 -3.47
N VAL A 45 4.96 -3.97 -2.61
CA VAL A 45 5.81 -5.11 -2.97
C VAL A 45 5.71 -6.20 -1.91
N SER A 46 5.81 -7.47 -2.34
CA SER A 46 5.81 -8.63 -1.46
C SER A 46 7.14 -9.38 -1.56
N THR A 47 7.24 -10.42 -2.40
CA THR A 47 8.48 -11.20 -2.57
C THR A 47 9.51 -10.54 -3.49
N GLY A 48 9.17 -9.40 -4.10
CA GLY A 48 10.00 -8.70 -5.08
C GLY A 48 10.11 -9.38 -6.45
N ASN A 49 9.39 -10.49 -6.70
CA ASN A 49 9.44 -11.20 -7.97
C ASN A 49 9.00 -10.32 -9.16
N THR A 50 7.94 -9.53 -8.99
CA THR A 50 7.44 -8.60 -10.02
C THR A 50 8.47 -7.53 -10.39
N LEU A 51 9.19 -6.99 -9.39
CA LEU A 51 10.26 -6.01 -9.64
C LEU A 51 11.38 -6.63 -10.48
N LYS A 52 11.86 -7.82 -10.08
CA LYS A 52 12.94 -8.52 -10.80
C LYS A 52 12.57 -8.84 -12.25
N ALA A 53 11.32 -9.25 -12.49
CA ALA A 53 10.82 -9.53 -13.83
C ALA A 53 10.82 -8.30 -14.76
N ASN A 54 10.81 -7.08 -14.18
CA ASN A 54 10.82 -5.82 -14.90
C ASN A 54 12.15 -5.05 -14.74
N ASN A 55 13.23 -5.74 -14.34
CA ASN A 55 14.55 -5.14 -14.11
C ASN A 55 14.54 -3.98 -13.09
N LEU A 56 13.61 -4.01 -12.14
CA LEU A 56 13.52 -3.04 -11.05
C LEU A 56 14.16 -3.61 -9.78
N VAL A 57 14.67 -2.71 -8.95
CA VAL A 57 15.24 -3.03 -7.63
C VAL A 57 14.54 -2.18 -6.57
N GLU A 58 14.28 -2.78 -5.41
CA GLU A 58 13.79 -2.05 -4.25
C GLU A 58 14.94 -1.17 -3.73
N VAL A 59 14.73 0.14 -3.78
CA VAL A 59 15.74 1.12 -3.34
C VAL A 59 15.54 1.54 -1.90
N GLU A 60 14.29 1.56 -1.44
CA GLU A 60 13.96 2.02 -0.10
C GLU A 60 12.57 1.57 0.33
N ARG A 61 12.46 1.18 1.60
CA ARG A 61 11.18 0.79 2.23
C ARG A 61 10.54 2.00 2.89
N ILE A 62 9.29 2.27 2.50
CA ILE A 62 8.51 3.40 3.00
C ILE A 62 7.80 3.04 4.32
N MET A 63 7.04 1.93 4.31
CA MET A 63 6.31 1.44 5.47
C MET A 63 5.95 -0.03 5.28
N ASP A 64 5.79 -0.74 6.39
CA ASP A 64 5.20 -2.07 6.37
C ASP A 64 3.67 -1.94 6.29
N ILE A 65 3.01 -2.88 5.62
CA ILE A 65 1.55 -2.88 5.43
C ILE A 65 0.94 -4.17 5.96
N SER A 66 -0.30 -4.06 6.44
CA SER A 66 -1.10 -5.21 6.84
C SER A 66 -2.58 -4.99 6.47
N SER A 67 -3.34 -6.09 6.41
CA SER A 67 -4.78 -6.04 6.18
C SER A 67 -5.51 -5.80 7.49
N HIS A 68 -6.42 -4.83 7.51
CA HIS A 68 -7.23 -4.51 8.69
C HIS A 68 -8.70 -4.80 8.44
N LEU A 69 -9.38 -5.41 9.42
CA LEU A 69 -10.83 -5.54 9.41
C LEU A 69 -11.45 -4.20 9.85
N VAL A 70 -12.06 -3.48 8.91
CA VAL A 70 -12.70 -2.18 9.19
C VAL A 70 -14.22 -2.37 9.26
N VAL A 71 -14.83 -1.87 10.34
CA VAL A 71 -16.27 -1.97 10.57
C VAL A 71 -16.89 -0.58 10.65
N ASN A 72 -18.02 -0.39 9.99
CA ASN A 72 -18.80 0.84 10.10
C ASN A 72 -19.34 1.01 11.53
N GLN A 73 -19.16 2.19 12.12
CA GLN A 73 -19.53 2.46 13.51
C GLN A 73 -21.04 2.33 13.79
N ALA A 74 -21.89 2.74 12.85
CA ALA A 74 -23.34 2.63 13.02
C ALA A 74 -23.78 1.16 12.92
N ALA A 75 -23.24 0.42 11.96
CA ALA A 75 -23.49 -1.02 11.85
C ALA A 75 -23.03 -1.75 13.11
N LEU A 76 -21.86 -1.41 13.66
CA LEU A 76 -21.35 -1.99 14.90
C LEU A 76 -22.32 -1.79 16.08
N LYS A 77 -23.03 -0.65 16.14
CA LYS A 77 -24.01 -0.37 17.21
C LYS A 77 -25.35 -1.06 16.97
N LEU A 78 -25.83 -1.10 15.72
CA LEU A 78 -27.16 -1.59 15.37
C LEU A 78 -27.21 -3.11 15.13
N LYS A 79 -26.07 -3.72 14.76
CA LYS A 79 -25.94 -5.13 14.40
C LYS A 79 -24.87 -5.82 15.24
N GLN A 80 -24.86 -5.53 16.54
CA GLN A 80 -23.81 -5.96 17.48
C GLN A 80 -23.57 -7.47 17.44
N GLU A 81 -24.59 -8.28 17.76
CA GLU A 81 -24.48 -9.74 17.84
C GLU A 81 -23.88 -10.39 16.57
N PRO A 82 -24.46 -10.21 15.36
CA PRO A 82 -23.89 -10.84 14.16
C PRO A 82 -22.50 -10.34 13.82
N LEU A 83 -22.19 -9.05 14.05
CA LEU A 83 -20.84 -8.53 13.81
C LEU A 83 -19.83 -9.04 14.84
N ARG A 84 -20.24 -9.24 16.09
CA ARG A 84 -19.41 -9.79 17.15
C ARG A 84 -18.92 -11.18 16.79
N HIS A 85 -19.81 -12.05 16.31
CA HIS A 85 -19.43 -13.38 15.83
C HIS A 85 -18.36 -13.34 14.73
N ILE A 86 -18.48 -12.43 13.75
CA ILE A 86 -17.49 -12.28 12.67
C ILE A 86 -16.16 -11.76 13.24
N ILE A 87 -16.20 -10.73 14.08
CA ILE A 87 -15.00 -10.16 14.70
C ILE A 87 -14.26 -11.21 15.52
N ASP A 88 -14.97 -11.98 16.34
CA ASP A 88 -14.37 -13.00 17.19
C ASP A 88 -13.82 -14.19 16.36
N ALA A 89 -14.47 -14.51 15.23
CA ALA A 89 -13.95 -15.51 14.29
C ALA A 89 -12.62 -15.07 13.65
N PHE A 90 -12.51 -13.80 13.21
CA PHE A 90 -11.23 -13.27 12.73
C PHE A 90 -10.18 -13.23 13.86
N ALA A 91 -10.55 -12.76 15.05
CA ALA A 91 -9.64 -12.64 16.19
C ALA A 91 -9.08 -13.99 16.66
N SER A 92 -9.86 -15.07 16.56
CA SER A 92 -9.41 -16.42 16.92
C SER A 92 -8.55 -17.09 15.85
N ALA A 93 -8.71 -16.72 14.58
CA ALA A 93 -7.93 -17.27 13.46
C ALA A 93 -6.56 -16.59 13.28
N ILE A 94 -6.40 -15.36 13.78
CA ILE A 94 -5.14 -14.62 13.71
C ILE A 94 -4.24 -15.08 14.87
N ARG A 95 -2.98 -15.43 14.56
CA ARG A 95 -1.99 -15.72 15.61
C ARG A 95 -1.78 -14.48 16.47
N LYS A 96 -1.78 -14.65 17.79
CA LYS A 96 -1.25 -13.61 18.69
C LYS A 96 0.27 -13.68 18.59
N ASP A 97 0.83 -12.75 17.85
CA ASP A 97 2.27 -12.48 17.87
C ASP A 97 2.66 -11.83 19.22
#